data_AF-A0A7R9YPS4-F1
#
_entry.id   AF-A0A7R9YPS4-F1
#
_cell.length_a   1.000
_cell.length_b   1.000
_cell.length_c   1.000
_cell.angle_alpha   90.00
_cell.angle_beta   90.00
_cell.angle_gamma   90.00
#
_symmetry.space_group_name_H-M   'P 1'
#
loop_
_entity.id
_entity.type
_entity.pdbx_description
1 polymer ?
#
loop_
_entity_poly.entity_id
_entity_poly.type
_entity_poly.pdbx_seq_one_letter_code
_entity_poly.pdbx_strand_id
1 'polypeptide(L)'
;SLLIRQEETIIFALIERAQFRRNAATTELDHPAFRSVLRPSTRTFLDHMLLEHERLHATVRRYTAPDEHAFFPSRLPAPALLTEPQPSVLQPNAINVNDQIRALYESTIIPALCAGGDDGNYGSATLCDIAALQAISKRVHYGKFVAESKFRSQTAEYTALIEARDSSGIMALLTNS
;
A
#
# COMPACT_ATOMS: atom_id res chain seq x y z
N SER A 1 3.22 -6.84 19.23
CA SER A 1 2.07 -5.95 18.92
C SER A 1 1.75 -6.02 17.43
N LEU A 2 0.60 -5.52 16.96
CA LEU A 2 0.25 -5.53 15.52
C LEU A 2 1.21 -4.69 14.67
N LEU A 3 1.66 -3.54 15.18
CA LEU A 3 2.61 -2.67 14.48
C LEU A 3 3.97 -3.34 14.27
N ILE A 4 4.48 -4.09 15.27
CA ILE A 4 5.73 -4.85 15.15
C ILE A 4 5.62 -5.90 14.04
N ARG A 5 4.50 -6.64 13.98
CA ARG A 5 4.29 -7.64 12.93
C ARG A 5 4.24 -7.02 11.53
N GLN A 6 3.61 -5.85 11.39
CA GLN A 6 3.55 -5.14 10.10
C GLN A 6 4.92 -4.61 9.69
N GLU A 7 5.72 -4.13 10.65
CA GLU A 7 7.11 -3.71 10.42
C GLU A 7 7.98 -4.89 9.95
N GLU A 8 7.94 -6.01 10.66
CA GLU A 8 8.64 -7.25 10.26
C GLU A 8 8.23 -7.70 8.86
N THR A 9 6.93 -7.63 8.53
CA THR A 9 6.42 -8.00 7.20
C THR A 9 7.03 -7.13 6.10
N ILE A 10 7.16 -5.82 6.33
CA ILE A 10 7.80 -4.91 5.36
C ILE A 10 9.28 -5.26 5.21
N ILE A 11 9.99 -5.47 6.33
CA ILE A 11 11.42 -5.79 6.31
C ILE A 11 11.66 -7.04 5.47
N PHE A 12 10.92 -8.12 5.72
CA PHE A 12 11.08 -9.35 4.95
C PHE A 12 10.70 -9.16 3.48
N ALA A 13 9.60 -8.47 3.18
CA ALA A 13 9.20 -8.21 1.78
C ALA A 13 10.27 -7.44 1.00
N LEU A 14 10.93 -6.46 1.62
CA LEU A 14 12.02 -5.70 1.00
C LEU A 14 13.30 -6.54 0.86
N ILE A 15 13.63 -7.39 1.83
CA ILE A 15 14.77 -8.32 1.73
C ILE A 15 14.59 -9.28 0.55
N GLU A 16 13.38 -9.82 0.38
CA GLU A 16 13.05 -10.69 -0.76
C GLU A 16 13.13 -9.92 -2.08
N ARG A 17 12.62 -8.67 -2.13
CA ARG A 17 12.72 -7.85 -3.34
C ARG A 17 14.17 -7.54 -3.72
N ALA A 18 15.05 -7.36 -2.74
CA ALA A 18 16.46 -7.04 -2.96
C ALA A 18 17.27 -8.18 -3.60
N GLN A 19 16.72 -9.41 -3.64
CA GLN A 19 17.37 -10.54 -4.33
C GLN A 19 17.38 -10.39 -5.85
N PHE A 20 16.56 -9.49 -6.39
CA PHE A 20 16.45 -9.21 -7.82
C PHE A 20 16.98 -7.82 -8.16
N ARG A 21 17.47 -7.66 -9.39
CA ARG A 21 17.83 -6.36 -9.95
C ARG A 21 16.62 -5.45 -10.07
N ARG A 22 16.88 -4.17 -10.38
CA ARG A 22 15.84 -3.16 -10.57
C ARG A 22 14.79 -3.58 -11.59
N ASN A 23 15.18 -4.28 -12.68
CA ASN A 23 14.26 -4.80 -13.69
C ASN A 23 13.28 -3.71 -14.19
N ALA A 24 13.82 -2.57 -14.60
CA ALA A 24 13.03 -1.36 -14.95
C ALA A 24 11.94 -1.62 -16.00
N ALA A 25 12.12 -2.62 -16.85
CA ALA A 25 11.12 -3.11 -17.79
C ALA A 25 9.74 -3.35 -17.16
N THR A 26 9.66 -3.80 -15.90
CA THR A 26 8.37 -4.13 -15.25
C THR A 26 7.45 -2.92 -15.06
N THR A 27 8.01 -1.71 -15.03
CA THR A 27 7.28 -0.43 -14.93
C THR A 27 7.25 0.35 -16.25
N GLU A 28 7.76 -0.23 -17.33
CA GLU A 28 7.69 0.37 -18.66
C GLU A 28 6.39 -0.03 -19.38
N LEU A 29 5.77 0.95 -20.04
CA LEU A 29 4.63 0.68 -20.93
C LEU A 29 5.11 0.02 -22.22
N ASP A 30 4.33 -0.94 -22.72
CA ASP A 30 4.54 -1.58 -24.03
C ASP A 30 5.88 -2.30 -24.21
N HIS A 31 6.56 -2.65 -23.11
CA HIS A 31 7.82 -3.37 -23.15
C HIS A 31 7.64 -4.75 -23.85
N PRO A 32 8.48 -5.08 -24.85
CA PRO A 32 8.31 -6.27 -25.70
C PRO A 32 8.20 -7.60 -24.93
N ALA A 33 8.89 -7.71 -23.78
CA ALA A 33 8.88 -8.92 -22.96
C ALA A 33 7.49 -9.32 -22.45
N PHE A 34 6.53 -8.40 -22.40
CA PHE A 34 5.21 -8.63 -21.81
C PHE A 34 4.07 -8.66 -22.82
N ARG A 35 4.36 -8.57 -24.13
CA ARG A 35 3.31 -8.54 -25.18
C ARG A 35 2.42 -9.78 -25.23
N SER A 36 2.90 -10.92 -24.74
CA SER A 36 2.10 -12.16 -24.64
C SER A 36 1.13 -12.17 -23.46
N VAL A 37 1.39 -11.34 -22.44
CA VAL A 37 0.59 -11.27 -21.20
C VAL A 37 -0.29 -10.00 -21.18
N LEU A 38 0.23 -8.90 -21.73
CA LEU A 38 -0.41 -7.59 -21.74
C LEU A 38 -0.86 -7.21 -23.14
N ARG A 39 -2.06 -6.62 -23.24
CA ARG A 39 -2.47 -5.93 -24.46
C ARG A 39 -1.74 -4.58 -24.56
N PRO A 40 -1.29 -4.17 -25.76
CA PRO A 40 -0.65 -2.88 -25.96
C PRO A 40 -1.46 -1.71 -25.41
N SER A 41 -0.76 -0.77 -24.79
CA SER A 41 -1.21 0.54 -24.30
C SER A 41 -2.22 0.52 -23.16
N THR A 42 -2.26 -0.57 -22.37
CA THR A 42 -3.20 -0.67 -21.24
C THR A 42 -2.56 -0.36 -19.89
N ARG A 43 -1.40 -0.96 -19.57
CA ARG A 43 -0.77 -0.96 -18.25
C ARG A 43 0.69 -1.39 -18.31
N THR A 44 1.48 -1.03 -17.30
CA THR A 44 2.78 -1.67 -17.05
C THR A 44 2.59 -3.12 -16.59
N PHE A 45 3.67 -3.91 -16.55
CA PHE A 45 3.59 -5.28 -16.04
C PHE A 45 3.24 -5.31 -14.55
N LEU A 46 3.87 -4.43 -13.76
CA LEU A 46 3.54 -4.27 -12.34
C LEU A 46 2.07 -3.87 -12.13
N ASP A 47 1.55 -2.89 -12.88
CA ASP A 47 0.15 -2.46 -12.80
C ASP A 47 -0.83 -3.61 -13.06
N HIS A 48 -0.57 -4.38 -14.11
CA HIS A 48 -1.43 -5.49 -14.48
C HIS A 48 -1.43 -6.56 -13.39
N MET A 49 -0.25 -7.00 -12.96
CA MET A 49 -0.11 -8.05 -11.95
C MET A 49 -0.71 -7.62 -10.61
N LEU A 50 -0.48 -6.37 -10.19
CA LEU A 50 -1.04 -5.82 -8.97
C LEU A 50 -2.57 -5.79 -9.06
N LEU A 51 -3.15 -5.25 -10.13
CA LEU A 51 -4.61 -5.22 -10.27
C LEU A 51 -5.23 -6.61 -10.25
N GLU A 52 -4.67 -7.58 -10.98
CA GLU A 52 -5.25 -8.93 -11.00
C GLU A 52 -5.17 -9.59 -9.60
N HIS A 53 -4.13 -9.32 -8.81
CA HIS A 53 -4.08 -9.69 -7.39
C HIS A 53 -5.18 -8.99 -6.58
N GLU A 54 -5.37 -7.69 -6.77
CA GLU A 54 -6.41 -6.96 -6.04
C GLU A 54 -7.81 -7.46 -6.40
N ARG A 55 -8.06 -7.78 -7.68
CA ARG A 55 -9.33 -8.37 -8.10
C ARG A 55 -9.60 -9.70 -7.42
N LEU A 56 -8.59 -10.57 -7.37
CA LEU A 56 -8.69 -11.83 -6.66
C LEU A 56 -8.97 -11.61 -5.17
N HIS A 57 -8.21 -10.74 -4.51
CA HIS A 57 -8.38 -10.45 -3.08
C HIS A 57 -9.71 -9.75 -2.75
N ALA A 58 -10.25 -8.94 -3.65
CA ALA A 58 -11.55 -8.30 -3.50
C ALA A 58 -12.68 -9.33 -3.43
N THR A 59 -12.60 -10.42 -4.20
CA THR A 59 -13.62 -11.49 -4.20
C THR A 59 -13.77 -12.14 -2.82
N VAL A 60 -12.68 -12.18 -2.04
CA VAL A 60 -12.62 -12.72 -0.68
C VAL A 60 -12.65 -11.62 0.40
N ARG A 61 -13.24 -10.45 0.08
CA ARG A 61 -13.52 -9.33 1.00
C ARG A 61 -12.32 -8.60 1.58
N ARG A 62 -11.10 -8.78 1.06
CA ARG A 62 -9.90 -8.13 1.62
C ARG A 62 -10.09 -6.63 1.83
N TYR A 63 -10.54 -5.91 0.81
CA TYR A 63 -10.71 -4.45 0.83
C TYR A 63 -12.00 -3.96 1.50
N THR A 64 -12.75 -4.85 2.15
CA THR A 64 -13.81 -4.43 3.09
C THR A 64 -13.27 -4.24 4.50
N ALA A 65 -12.06 -4.74 4.79
CA ALA A 65 -11.40 -4.54 6.05
C ALA A 65 -10.91 -3.08 6.18
N PRO A 66 -11.06 -2.44 7.35
CA PRO A 66 -10.73 -1.02 7.54
C PRO A 66 -9.22 -0.70 7.42
N ASP A 67 -8.37 -1.72 7.53
CA ASP A 67 -6.90 -1.65 7.46
C ASP A 67 -6.32 -2.07 6.10
N GLU A 68 -7.16 -2.40 5.10
CA GLU A 68 -6.72 -2.80 3.75
C GLU A 68 -7.16 -1.77 2.70
N HIS A 69 -6.20 -1.25 1.93
CA HIS A 69 -6.43 -0.19 0.93
C HIS A 69 -5.97 -0.66 -0.44
N ALA A 70 -6.86 -0.62 -1.42
CA ALA A 70 -6.57 -0.99 -2.80
C ALA A 70 -5.78 0.10 -3.53
N PHE A 71 -4.87 -0.28 -4.41
CA PHE A 71 -4.19 0.61 -5.36
C PHE A 71 -5.10 0.97 -6.55
N PHE A 72 -6.05 0.10 -6.91
CA PHE A 72 -7.01 0.31 -8.01
C PHE A 72 -8.47 0.16 -7.56
N PRO A 73 -8.95 0.96 -6.59
CA PRO A 73 -10.27 0.78 -5.98
C PRO A 73 -11.43 0.82 -6.99
N SER A 74 -11.33 1.63 -8.04
CA SER A 74 -12.35 1.76 -9.08
C SER A 74 -12.44 0.57 -10.05
N ARG A 75 -11.57 -0.43 -9.93
CA ARG A 75 -11.45 -1.57 -10.86
C ARG A 75 -11.68 -2.92 -10.20
N LEU A 76 -12.14 -2.93 -8.95
CA LEU A 76 -12.38 -4.14 -8.17
C LEU A 76 -13.80 -4.67 -8.35
N PRO A 77 -13.99 -6.00 -8.38
CA PRO A 77 -15.31 -6.61 -8.34
C PRO A 77 -15.95 -6.45 -6.95
N ALA A 78 -17.27 -6.64 -6.90
CA ALA A 78 -17.97 -6.79 -5.62
C ALA A 78 -17.47 -8.06 -4.90
N PRO A 79 -17.40 -8.07 -3.55
CA PRO A 79 -17.02 -9.26 -2.81
C PRO A 79 -18.01 -10.40 -3.01
N ALA A 80 -17.50 -11.62 -3.23
CA ALA A 80 -18.33 -12.81 -3.42
C ALA A 80 -18.76 -13.44 -2.09
N LEU A 81 -17.93 -13.28 -1.04
CA LEU A 81 -18.27 -13.76 0.30
C LEU A 81 -19.27 -12.80 0.96
N LEU A 82 -20.36 -13.34 1.47
CA LEU A 82 -21.36 -12.61 2.25
C LEU A 82 -21.05 -12.77 3.75
N THR A 83 -20.82 -11.67 4.46
CA THR A 83 -20.76 -11.66 5.93
C THR A 83 -21.23 -10.33 6.46
N GLU A 84 -21.65 -10.35 7.72
CA GLU A 84 -22.02 -9.14 8.45
C GLU A 84 -20.87 -8.12 8.47
N PRO A 85 -21.16 -6.82 8.29
CA PRO A 85 -20.18 -5.76 8.47
C PRO A 85 -19.65 -5.77 9.91
N GLN A 86 -18.32 -5.73 10.06
CA GLN A 86 -17.74 -5.56 11.38
C GLN A 86 -17.79 -4.06 11.77
N PRO A 87 -18.17 -3.71 13.01
CA PRO A 87 -18.11 -2.34 13.48
C PRO A 87 -16.68 -1.80 13.38
N SER A 88 -16.50 -0.70 12.64
CA SER A 88 -15.22 0.00 12.56
C SER A 88 -15.06 0.88 13.80
N VAL A 89 -13.87 0.85 14.41
CA VAL A 89 -13.49 1.82 15.46
C VAL A 89 -13.09 3.17 14.88
N LEU A 90 -12.79 3.23 13.59
CA LEU A 90 -12.38 4.44 12.89
C LEU A 90 -13.60 5.25 12.47
N GLN A 91 -13.50 6.57 12.58
CA GLN A 91 -14.43 7.50 11.92
C GLN A 91 -14.44 7.28 10.40
N PRO A 92 -15.62 7.26 9.74
CA PRO A 92 -15.72 7.13 8.29
C PRO A 92 -14.86 8.17 7.56
N ASN A 93 -14.04 7.74 6.61
CA ASN A 93 -13.16 8.60 5.83
C ASN A 93 -12.85 7.98 4.45
N ALA A 94 -12.42 8.81 3.51
CA ALA A 94 -12.00 8.40 2.17
C ALA A 94 -10.48 8.41 1.97
N ILE A 95 -9.70 8.43 3.06
CA ILE A 95 -8.24 8.57 2.99
C ILE A 95 -7.64 7.30 2.39
N ASN A 96 -6.99 7.43 1.24
CA ASN A 96 -6.15 6.41 0.64
C ASN A 96 -4.96 7.12 -0.03
N VAL A 97 -3.75 6.89 0.47
CA VAL A 97 -2.51 7.52 -0.02
C VAL A 97 -1.65 6.55 -0.84
N ASN A 98 -2.24 5.46 -1.35
CA ASN A 98 -1.52 4.45 -2.12
C ASN A 98 -0.78 5.02 -3.34
N ASP A 99 -1.30 6.06 -3.98
CA ASP A 99 -0.59 6.73 -5.10
C ASP A 99 0.75 7.31 -4.64
N GLN A 100 0.79 7.92 -3.45
CA GLN A 100 2.01 8.48 -2.87
C GLN A 100 2.97 7.38 -2.42
N ILE A 101 2.44 6.32 -1.79
CA ILE A 101 3.21 5.14 -1.37
C ILE A 101 3.89 4.51 -2.58
N ARG A 102 3.13 4.30 -3.66
CA ARG A 102 3.62 3.70 -4.88
C ARG A 102 4.69 4.57 -5.54
N ALA A 103 4.42 5.86 -5.68
CA ALA A 103 5.38 6.80 -6.25
C ALA A 103 6.71 6.75 -5.48
N LEU A 104 6.67 6.82 -4.15
CA LEU A 104 7.87 6.72 -3.30
C LEU A 104 8.57 5.37 -3.42
N TYR A 105 7.80 4.28 -3.48
CA TYR A 105 8.33 2.93 -3.63
C TYR A 105 9.14 2.79 -4.93
N GLU A 106 8.57 3.21 -6.06
CA GLU A 106 9.21 3.10 -7.37
C GLU A 106 10.33 4.11 -7.59
N SER A 107 10.16 5.36 -7.11
CA SER A 107 11.12 6.44 -7.36
C SER A 107 12.31 6.44 -6.41
N THR A 108 12.14 5.91 -5.20
CA THR A 108 13.11 6.08 -4.11
C THR A 108 13.52 4.75 -3.50
N ILE A 109 12.56 3.90 -3.11
CA ILE A 109 12.88 2.64 -2.41
C ILE A 109 13.57 1.66 -3.36
N ILE A 110 12.97 1.36 -4.51
CA ILE A 110 13.52 0.39 -5.46
C ILE A 110 14.93 0.77 -5.95
N PRO A 111 15.20 2.02 -6.37
CA PRO A 111 16.55 2.42 -6.80
C PRO A 111 17.60 2.37 -5.69
N ALA A 112 17.21 2.60 -4.44
CA ALA A 112 18.12 2.51 -3.29
C ALA A 112 18.34 1.06 -2.82
N LEU A 113 17.34 0.21 -2.97
CA LEU A 113 17.33 -1.16 -2.48
C LEU A 113 17.99 -2.15 -3.44
N CYS A 114 17.70 -2.03 -4.74
CA CYS A 114 18.05 -3.05 -5.74
C CYS A 114 19.27 -2.64 -6.56
N ALA A 115 20.12 -3.62 -6.89
CA ALA A 115 21.19 -3.40 -7.85
C ALA A 115 20.65 -2.99 -9.22
N GLY A 116 21.38 -2.09 -9.90
CA GLY A 116 21.02 -1.64 -11.24
C GLY A 116 21.05 -2.76 -12.29
N GLY A 117 20.28 -2.58 -13.36
CA GLY A 117 20.22 -3.48 -14.51
C GLY A 117 19.00 -4.41 -14.49
N ASP A 118 19.12 -5.46 -15.29
CA ASP A 118 18.06 -6.40 -15.60
C ASP A 118 18.60 -7.83 -15.48
N ASP A 119 17.93 -8.66 -14.68
CA ASP A 119 18.26 -10.08 -14.50
C ASP A 119 17.22 -11.04 -15.10
N GLY A 120 16.20 -10.51 -15.78
CA GLY A 120 15.13 -11.27 -16.42
C GLY A 120 14.09 -11.89 -15.48
N ASN A 121 14.25 -11.78 -14.15
CA ASN A 121 13.31 -12.36 -13.17
C ASN A 121 12.10 -11.46 -12.93
N TYR A 122 11.45 -11.00 -14.00
CA TYR A 122 10.35 -10.04 -13.96
C TYR A 122 9.18 -10.50 -13.08
N GLY A 123 8.79 -11.77 -13.20
CA GLY A 123 7.70 -12.36 -12.44
C GLY A 123 7.97 -12.34 -10.94
N SER A 124 9.14 -12.88 -10.54
CA SER A 124 9.54 -12.95 -9.13
C SER A 124 9.69 -11.55 -8.51
N ALA A 125 10.38 -10.64 -9.21
CA ALA A 125 10.52 -9.26 -8.76
C ALA A 125 9.16 -8.57 -8.57
N THR A 126 8.24 -8.74 -9.53
CA THR A 126 6.90 -8.14 -9.47
C THR A 126 6.05 -8.72 -8.33
N LEU A 127 6.16 -10.01 -8.04
CA LEU A 127 5.46 -10.61 -6.89
C LEU A 127 6.00 -10.07 -5.56
N CYS A 128 7.32 -9.87 -5.44
CA CYS A 128 7.92 -9.20 -4.29
C CYS A 128 7.47 -7.73 -4.20
N ASP A 129 7.36 -7.02 -5.33
CA ASP A 129 6.85 -5.65 -5.37
C ASP A 129 5.43 -5.56 -4.83
N ILE A 130 4.54 -6.46 -5.26
CA ILE A 130 3.15 -6.53 -4.79
C ILE A 130 3.11 -6.79 -3.27
N ALA A 131 3.90 -7.73 -2.77
CA ALA A 131 3.97 -8.04 -1.36
C ALA A 131 4.43 -6.83 -0.53
N ALA A 132 5.49 -6.14 -0.98
CA ALA A 132 6.02 -4.95 -0.32
C ALA A 132 5.02 -3.80 -0.35
N LEU A 133 4.42 -3.49 -1.51
CA LEU A 133 3.43 -2.43 -1.66
C LEU A 133 2.20 -2.66 -0.76
N GLN A 134 1.68 -3.89 -0.69
CA GLN A 134 0.57 -4.23 0.20
C GLN A 134 0.95 -4.10 1.68
N ALA A 135 2.14 -4.56 2.07
CA ALA A 135 2.62 -4.47 3.45
C ALA A 135 2.82 -3.00 3.89
N ILE A 136 3.44 -2.19 3.02
CA ILE A 136 3.65 -0.75 3.26
C ILE A 136 2.31 -0.03 3.32
N SER A 137 1.40 -0.29 2.37
CA SER A 137 0.06 0.28 2.36
C SER A 137 -0.65 0.06 3.69
N LYS A 138 -0.69 -1.20 4.15
CA LYS A 138 -1.30 -1.55 5.44
C LYS A 138 -0.66 -0.80 6.61
N ARG A 139 0.68 -0.77 6.68
CA ARG A 139 1.41 -0.13 7.80
C ARG A 139 1.25 1.38 7.85
N VAL A 140 1.28 2.04 6.70
CA VAL A 140 1.11 3.49 6.58
C VAL A 140 -0.32 3.87 6.96
N HIS A 141 -1.32 3.18 6.40
CA HIS A 141 -2.73 3.45 6.71
C HIS A 141 -3.12 3.02 8.13
N TYR A 142 -2.36 2.14 8.78
CA TYR A 142 -2.55 1.84 10.20
C TYR A 142 -2.37 3.07 11.10
N GLY A 143 -1.73 4.14 10.58
CA GLY A 143 -1.71 5.46 11.19
C GLY A 143 -3.10 5.98 11.58
N LYS A 144 -4.19 5.55 10.90
CA LYS A 144 -5.57 5.88 11.28
C LYS A 144 -5.94 5.34 12.65
N PHE A 145 -5.59 4.08 12.95
CA PHE A 145 -5.85 3.46 14.25
C PHE A 145 -4.98 4.09 15.35
N VAL A 146 -3.75 4.44 15.01
CA VAL A 146 -2.85 5.17 15.93
C VAL A 146 -3.44 6.56 16.25
N ALA A 147 -3.91 7.28 15.23
CA ALA A 147 -4.54 8.58 15.40
C ALA A 147 -5.82 8.50 16.24
N GLU A 148 -6.70 7.54 15.97
CA GLU A 148 -7.91 7.30 16.78
C GLU A 148 -7.57 7.00 18.24
N SER A 149 -6.55 6.16 18.49
CA SER A 149 -6.09 5.87 19.85
C SER A 149 -5.58 7.11 20.56
N LYS A 150 -4.76 7.94 19.88
CA LYS A 150 -4.21 9.18 20.45
C LYS A 150 -5.30 10.22 20.70
N PHE A 151 -6.23 10.37 19.76
CA PHE A 151 -7.39 11.24 19.89
C PHE A 151 -8.19 10.87 21.15
N ARG A 152 -8.53 9.60 21.34
CA ARG A 152 -9.26 9.14 22.53
C ARG A 152 -8.53 9.39 23.84
N SER A 153 -7.19 9.36 23.84
CA SER A 153 -6.39 9.64 25.04
C SER A 153 -6.30 11.13 25.38
N GLN A 154 -6.40 12.02 24.38
CA GLN A 154 -6.20 13.48 24.55
C GLN A 154 -7.28 14.26 23.77
N THR A 155 -8.55 13.87 23.91
CA THR A 155 -9.66 14.35 23.08
C THR A 155 -9.76 15.87 23.03
N ALA A 156 -9.73 16.54 24.18
CA ALA A 156 -9.90 18.00 24.24
C ALA A 156 -8.79 18.75 23.49
N GLU A 157 -7.54 18.30 23.61
CA GLU A 157 -6.39 18.95 22.99
C GLU A 157 -6.39 18.76 21.46
N TYR A 158 -6.61 17.52 21.00
CA TYR A 158 -6.75 17.26 19.57
C TYR A 158 -7.98 17.97 18.99
N THR A 159 -9.11 18.05 19.69
CA THR A 159 -10.29 18.80 19.23
C THR A 159 -9.97 20.27 19.02
N ALA A 160 -9.31 20.93 19.97
CA ALA A 160 -8.93 22.34 19.83
C ALA A 160 -8.03 22.57 18.60
N LEU A 161 -7.04 21.70 18.39
CA LEU A 161 -6.15 21.78 17.22
C LEU A 161 -6.89 21.51 15.89
N ILE A 162 -7.81 20.55 15.87
CA ILE A 162 -8.64 20.22 14.70
C ILE A 162 -9.56 21.39 14.34
N GLU A 163 -10.23 21.99 15.33
CA GLU A 163 -11.11 23.15 15.13
C GLU A 163 -10.34 24.37 14.62
N ALA A 164 -9.13 24.58 15.13
CA ALA A 164 -8.21 25.61 14.65
C ALA A 164 -7.57 25.30 13.28
N ARG A 165 -7.77 24.09 12.74
CA ARG A 165 -7.10 23.55 11.53
C ARG A 165 -5.57 23.61 11.63
N ASP A 166 -5.03 23.49 12.83
CA ASP A 166 -3.59 23.58 13.08
C ASP A 166 -2.90 22.24 12.81
N SER A 167 -2.56 22.01 11.54
CA SER A 167 -1.86 20.80 11.11
C SER A 167 -0.46 20.69 11.72
N SER A 168 0.21 21.82 11.96
CA SER A 168 1.55 21.86 12.56
C SER A 168 1.49 21.47 14.04
N GLY A 169 0.52 22.00 14.78
CA GLY A 169 0.26 21.62 16.17
C GLY A 169 -0.10 20.13 16.30
N ILE A 170 -0.95 19.61 15.40
CA ILE A 170 -1.26 18.17 15.36
C ILE A 170 0.02 17.35 15.14
N MET A 171 0.89 17.74 14.20
CA MET A 171 2.14 17.04 13.95
C MET A 171 3.08 17.08 15.16
N ALA A 172 3.23 18.24 15.82
CA ALA A 172 4.04 18.37 17.01
C ALA A 172 3.55 17.45 18.14
N LEU A 173 2.23 17.38 18.36
CA LEU A 173 1.63 16.51 19.37
C LEU A 173 1.69 15.02 18.99
N LEU A 174 1.71 14.70 17.69
CA LEU A 174 1.87 13.33 17.21
C LEU A 174 3.30 12.80 17.37
N THR A 175 4.30 13.67 17.32
CA THR A 175 5.71 13.30 17.46
C THR A 175 6.08 13.20 18.93
N ASN A 176 6.22 11.98 19.44
CA ASN A 176 6.90 11.78 20.72
C ASN A 176 8.39 12.04 20.46
N SER A 177 8.92 13.15 21.00
CA SER A 177 10.36 13.37 21.14
C SER A 177 10.97 12.45 22.20
#